data_AF-A0A3M1VT35-F1
#
_entry.id   AF-A0A3M1VT35-F1
#
_cell.length_a   1.000
_cell.length_b   1.000
_cell.length_c   1.000
_cell.angle_alpha   90.00
_cell.angle_beta   90.00
_cell.angle_gamma   90.00
#
_symmetry.space_group_name_H-M   'P 1'
#
loop_
_entity.id
_entity.type
_entity.pdbx_description
1 polymer ?
#
loop_
_entity_poly.entity_id
_entity_poly.type
_entity_poly.pdbx_seq_one_letter_code
_entity_poly.pdbx_strand_id
1 'polypeptide(L)'
;MSGTILLVTQDREIQNLLLKTLTHRGYHVLIAETATSAMDQIQRHSIMTTITEIGPQGISDRDCADRIVRELLRMSAMVIAAEETPVKVLSEVIEHGASQLIIKPFEERELIRCLDRALSERIPSPPPPPPWRQSLSMPTIITQNLKFQSILTMATKAARTDTTILITGETGTGKELLAQEIHRLSRRAHRPFVVVNCAALSETLLESELFGHARGAFTGADQAKPGFFEIANG
;
A
#
# COMPACT_ATOMS: atom_id res chain seq x y z
N MET A 1 -0.57 -0.72 -17.21
CA MET A 1 -0.09 -1.99 -16.65
C MET A 1 -0.98 -3.08 -17.19
N SER A 2 -0.45 -4.04 -17.94
CA SER A 2 -1.20 -5.16 -18.51
C SER A 2 -0.98 -6.39 -17.64
N GLY A 3 -2.02 -6.85 -16.95
CA GLY A 3 -1.99 -8.07 -16.13
C GLY A 3 -3.31 -8.80 -16.23
N THR A 4 -3.31 -10.10 -15.94
CA THR A 4 -4.52 -10.94 -16.01
C THR A 4 -5.14 -11.08 -14.63
N ILE A 5 -6.41 -10.71 -14.48
CA ILE A 5 -7.21 -10.87 -13.27
C ILE A 5 -8.20 -12.01 -13.51
N LEU A 6 -8.26 -12.95 -12.57
CA LEU A 6 -9.23 -14.04 -12.59
C LEU A 6 -10.43 -13.71 -11.71
N LEU A 7 -11.61 -13.65 -12.31
CA LEU A 7 -12.86 -13.42 -11.63
C LEU A 7 -13.59 -14.77 -11.43
N VAL A 8 -13.81 -15.15 -10.17
CA VAL A 8 -14.47 -16.41 -9.79
C VAL A 8 -15.87 -16.12 -9.26
N THR A 9 -16.89 -16.24 -10.11
CA THR A 9 -18.29 -15.91 -9.77
C THR A 9 -19.24 -16.47 -10.82
N GLN A 10 -20.45 -16.85 -10.39
CA GLN A 10 -21.56 -17.24 -11.27
C GLN A 10 -22.54 -16.07 -11.51
N ASP A 11 -22.35 -14.95 -10.81
CA ASP A 11 -23.20 -13.77 -10.90
C ASP A 11 -22.84 -12.95 -12.15
N ARG A 12 -23.77 -12.96 -13.12
CA ARG A 12 -23.61 -12.24 -14.39
C ARG A 12 -23.58 -10.72 -14.23
N GLU A 13 -24.22 -10.16 -13.22
CA GLU A 13 -24.19 -8.72 -12.97
C GLU A 13 -22.79 -8.30 -12.50
N ILE A 14 -22.21 -9.06 -11.55
CA ILE A 14 -20.83 -8.86 -11.10
C ILE A 14 -19.85 -9.05 -12.25
N GLN A 15 -20.00 -10.12 -13.04
CA GLN A 15 -19.16 -10.37 -14.21
C GLN A 15 -19.17 -9.18 -15.16
N ASN A 16 -20.36 -8.70 -15.56
CA ASN A 16 -20.48 -7.57 -16.49
C ASN A 16 -19.86 -6.29 -15.93
N LEU A 17 -20.11 -5.99 -14.66
CA LEU A 17 -19.60 -4.78 -14.01
C LEU A 17 -18.07 -4.79 -13.89
N LEU A 18 -17.50 -5.88 -13.39
CA LEU A 18 -16.06 -6.01 -13.21
C LEU A 18 -15.33 -6.16 -14.53
N LEU A 19 -15.87 -6.91 -15.50
CA LEU A 19 -15.29 -7.05 -16.83
C LEU A 19 -15.17 -5.67 -17.51
N LYS A 20 -16.25 -4.87 -17.49
CA LYS A 20 -16.24 -3.51 -18.05
C LYS A 20 -15.22 -2.62 -17.35
N THR A 21 -15.23 -2.62 -16.02
CA THR A 21 -14.35 -1.77 -15.19
C THR A 21 -12.88 -2.11 -15.39
N LEU A 22 -12.51 -3.39 -15.30
CA LEU A 22 -11.13 -3.84 -15.36
C LEU A 22 -10.56 -3.75 -16.77
N THR A 23 -11.36 -4.05 -17.80
CA THR A 23 -10.93 -3.90 -19.20
C THR A 23 -10.69 -2.43 -19.55
N HIS A 24 -11.55 -1.51 -19.09
CA HIS A 24 -11.33 -0.06 -19.28
C HIS A 24 -10.03 0.43 -18.61
N ARG A 25 -9.56 -0.28 -17.57
CA ARG A 25 -8.29 0.00 -16.87
C ARG A 25 -7.09 -0.72 -17.48
N GLY A 26 -7.27 -1.49 -18.55
CA GLY A 26 -6.21 -2.18 -19.29
C GLY A 26 -5.82 -3.56 -18.75
N TYR A 27 -6.63 -4.17 -17.89
CA TYR A 27 -6.44 -5.55 -17.44
C TYR A 27 -7.12 -6.54 -18.39
N HIS A 28 -6.53 -7.72 -18.53
CA HIS A 28 -7.21 -8.87 -19.12
C HIS A 28 -7.99 -9.58 -18.01
N VAL A 29 -9.26 -9.89 -18.26
CA VAL A 29 -10.11 -10.57 -17.29
C VAL A 29 -10.41 -11.97 -17.80
N LEU A 30 -10.10 -12.97 -16.99
CA LEU A 30 -10.58 -14.33 -17.17
C LEU A 30 -11.70 -14.61 -16.17
N ILE A 31 -12.66 -15.43 -16.55
CA ILE A 31 -13.81 -15.79 -15.72
C ILE A 31 -13.76 -17.29 -15.46
N ALA A 32 -13.99 -17.67 -14.20
CA ALA A 32 -14.23 -19.03 -13.78
C ALA A 32 -15.51 -19.08 -12.93
N GLU A 33 -16.30 -20.14 -13.09
CA GLU A 33 -17.56 -20.32 -12.36
C GLU A 33 -17.41 -21.24 -11.13
N THR A 34 -16.26 -21.91 -11.01
CA THR A 34 -15.96 -22.87 -9.93
C THR A 34 -14.52 -22.74 -9.46
N ALA A 35 -14.22 -23.20 -8.24
CA ALA A 35 -12.86 -23.23 -7.73
C ALA A 35 -11.95 -24.13 -8.58
N THR A 36 -12.47 -25.27 -9.04
CA THR A 36 -11.74 -26.19 -9.90
C THR A 36 -11.37 -25.55 -11.25
N SER A 37 -12.31 -24.87 -11.90
CA SER A 37 -12.04 -24.13 -13.14
C SER A 37 -11.07 -22.96 -12.91
N ALA A 38 -11.14 -22.32 -11.75
CA ALA A 38 -10.23 -21.23 -11.40
C ALA A 38 -8.79 -21.73 -11.27
N MET A 39 -8.57 -22.88 -10.61
CA MET A 39 -7.25 -23.47 -10.47
C MET A 39 -6.66 -23.93 -11.80
N ASP A 40 -7.46 -24.51 -12.69
CA ASP A 40 -7.01 -24.88 -14.03
C ASP A 40 -6.54 -23.65 -14.82
N GLN A 41 -7.25 -22.52 -14.71
CA GLN A 41 -6.82 -21.26 -15.30
C GLN A 41 -5.54 -20.69 -14.65
N ILE A 42 -5.40 -20.79 -13.34
CA ILE A 42 -4.18 -20.39 -12.61
C ILE A 42 -2.97 -21.20 -13.06
N GLN A 43 -3.14 -22.49 -13.38
CA GLN A 43 -2.06 -23.34 -13.89
C GLN A 43 -1.69 -23.02 -15.35
N ARG A 44 -2.66 -22.59 -16.16
CA ARG A 44 -2.47 -22.31 -17.60
C ARG A 44 -2.02 -20.89 -17.90
N HIS A 45 -2.34 -19.94 -17.03
CA HIS A 45 -2.13 -18.51 -17.26
C HIS A 45 -1.37 -17.87 -16.10
N SER A 46 -0.57 -16.85 -16.39
CA SER A 46 0.02 -16.01 -15.36
C SER A 46 -1.06 -15.06 -14.81
N ILE A 47 -1.70 -15.48 -13.71
CA ILE A 47 -2.72 -14.69 -13.02
C ILE A 47 -2.06 -13.76 -12.01
N MET A 48 -2.30 -12.46 -12.15
CA MET A 48 -1.84 -11.43 -11.21
C MET A 48 -2.58 -11.55 -9.88
N THR A 49 -3.90 -11.70 -9.94
CA THR A 49 -4.74 -11.87 -8.75
C THR A 49 -6.08 -12.47 -9.10
N THR A 50 -6.78 -13.01 -8.10
CA THR A 50 -8.18 -13.40 -8.22
C THR A 50 -9.12 -12.46 -7.47
N ILE A 51 -10.37 -12.38 -7.92
CA ILE A 51 -11.51 -11.80 -7.22
C ILE A 51 -12.52 -12.93 -7.09
N THR A 52 -12.94 -13.25 -5.88
CA THR A 52 -13.69 -14.48 -5.62
C THR A 52 -15.02 -14.18 -4.96
N GLU A 53 -16.11 -14.68 -5.52
CA GLU A 53 -17.42 -14.66 -4.90
C GLU A 53 -17.63 -15.93 -4.07
N ILE A 54 -18.19 -15.76 -2.87
CA ILE A 54 -18.59 -16.83 -1.97
C ILE A 54 -20.06 -16.71 -1.61
N GLY A 55 -20.74 -17.86 -1.54
CA GLY A 55 -22.09 -17.97 -1.02
C GLY A 55 -22.12 -18.30 0.47
N PRO A 56 -23.31 -18.57 1.04
CA PRO A 56 -23.47 -18.87 2.46
C PRO A 56 -22.70 -20.10 2.94
N GLN A 57 -22.42 -21.03 2.03
CA GLN A 57 -21.65 -22.25 2.29
C GLN A 57 -20.17 -22.14 1.86
N GLY A 58 -19.69 -20.93 1.50
CA GLY A 58 -18.39 -20.70 0.88
C GLY A 58 -18.44 -20.75 -0.65
N ILE A 59 -17.30 -21.03 -1.31
CA ILE A 59 -17.27 -21.26 -2.76
C ILE A 59 -18.03 -22.57 -3.03
N SER A 60 -19.17 -22.47 -3.71
CA SER A 60 -19.99 -23.64 -4.02
C SER A 60 -19.34 -24.46 -5.14
N ASP A 61 -18.52 -25.44 -4.77
CA ASP A 61 -17.99 -26.44 -5.68
C ASP A 61 -18.11 -27.80 -4.99
N ARG A 62 -19.19 -28.53 -5.30
CA ARG A 62 -19.61 -29.74 -4.56
C ARG A 62 -18.54 -30.85 -4.56
N ASP A 63 -17.64 -30.83 -5.53
CA ASP A 63 -16.59 -31.83 -5.74
C ASP A 63 -15.17 -31.28 -5.47
N CYS A 64 -15.06 -30.08 -4.88
CA CYS A 64 -13.78 -29.44 -4.64
C CYS A 64 -13.28 -29.68 -3.22
N ALA A 65 -12.01 -30.08 -3.09
CA ALA A 65 -11.37 -30.22 -1.80
C ALA A 65 -11.21 -28.86 -1.10
N ASP A 66 -11.46 -28.81 0.22
CA ASP A 66 -11.28 -27.60 1.05
C ASP A 66 -9.91 -26.93 0.86
N ARG A 67 -8.87 -27.72 0.59
CA ARG A 67 -7.52 -27.21 0.32
C ARG A 67 -7.48 -26.27 -0.89
N ILE A 68 -8.18 -26.63 -1.97
CA ILE A 68 -8.22 -25.84 -3.21
C ILE A 68 -8.93 -24.51 -2.96
N VAL A 69 -10.05 -24.53 -2.24
CA VAL A 69 -10.79 -23.32 -1.85
C VAL A 69 -9.90 -22.39 -1.02
N ARG A 70 -9.16 -22.93 -0.04
CA ARG A 70 -8.22 -22.14 0.77
C ARG A 70 -7.07 -21.55 -0.04
N GLU A 71 -6.48 -22.32 -0.96
CA GLU A 71 -5.43 -21.82 -1.86
C GLU A 71 -5.94 -20.68 -2.74
N LEU A 72 -7.14 -20.83 -3.31
CA LEU A 72 -7.78 -19.79 -4.10
C LEU A 72 -8.07 -18.53 -3.29
N LEU A 73 -8.58 -18.66 -2.05
CA LEU A 73 -8.83 -17.52 -1.16
C LEU A 73 -7.54 -16.79 -0.77
N ARG A 74 -6.45 -17.51 -0.51
CA ARG A 74 -5.11 -16.91 -0.32
C ARG A 74 -4.64 -16.13 -1.54
N MET A 75 -5.06 -16.53 -2.73
CA MET A 75 -4.79 -15.86 -4.00
C MET A 75 -5.85 -14.82 -4.39
N SER A 76 -6.85 -14.56 -3.55
CA SER A 76 -7.87 -13.53 -3.80
C SER A 76 -7.49 -12.18 -3.20
N ALA A 77 -7.43 -11.13 -4.04
CA ALA A 77 -7.26 -9.76 -3.55
C ALA A 77 -8.57 -9.21 -2.96
N MET A 78 -9.69 -9.72 -3.44
CA MET A 78 -11.01 -9.29 -3.02
C MET A 78 -11.94 -10.48 -2.96
N VAL A 79 -12.75 -10.53 -1.91
CA VAL A 79 -13.81 -11.52 -1.74
C VAL A 79 -15.16 -10.81 -1.68
N ILE A 80 -16.12 -11.32 -2.45
CA ILE A 80 -17.51 -10.86 -2.49
C ILE A 80 -18.36 -11.92 -1.80
N ALA A 81 -18.98 -11.59 -0.67
CA ALA A 81 -19.80 -12.53 0.09
C ALA A 81 -21.29 -12.24 -0.07
N ALA A 82 -22.12 -13.28 -0.07
CA ALA A 82 -23.56 -13.15 0.06
C ALA A 82 -23.96 -12.62 1.45
N GLU A 83 -25.09 -11.91 1.56
CA GLU A 83 -25.60 -11.35 2.82
C GLU A 83 -25.79 -12.42 3.91
N GLU A 84 -26.29 -13.59 3.52
CA GLU A 84 -26.55 -14.72 4.42
C GLU A 84 -25.29 -15.50 4.82
N THR A 85 -24.10 -15.03 4.45
CA THR A 85 -22.85 -15.72 4.77
C THR A 85 -22.58 -15.68 6.27
N PRO A 86 -22.47 -16.84 6.96
CA PRO A 86 -22.24 -16.88 8.39
C PRO A 86 -20.95 -16.17 8.78
N VAL A 87 -20.95 -15.48 9.92
CA VAL A 87 -19.77 -14.77 10.46
C VAL A 87 -18.54 -15.69 10.50
N LYS A 88 -18.72 -16.97 10.82
CA LYS A 88 -17.62 -17.96 10.83
C LYS A 88 -16.93 -18.08 9.47
N VAL A 89 -17.69 -18.14 8.37
CA VAL A 89 -17.15 -18.22 7.01
C VAL A 89 -16.42 -16.92 6.64
N LEU A 90 -16.97 -15.76 7.04
CA LEU A 90 -16.33 -14.46 6.83
C LEU A 90 -15.00 -14.33 7.60
N SER A 91 -14.96 -14.82 8.85
CA SER A 91 -13.73 -14.86 9.65
C SER A 91 -12.67 -15.75 9.01
N GLU A 92 -13.06 -16.93 8.52
CA GLU A 92 -12.14 -17.82 7.79
C GLU A 92 -11.57 -17.11 6.55
N VAL A 93 -12.38 -16.41 5.77
CA VAL A 93 -11.89 -15.66 4.59
C VAL A 93 -10.82 -14.62 4.95
N ILE A 94 -11.02 -13.90 6.05
CA ILE A 94 -10.06 -12.90 6.54
C ILE A 94 -8.77 -13.57 7.02
N GLU A 95 -8.88 -14.65 7.80
CA GLU A 95 -7.73 -15.43 8.29
C GLU A 95 -6.90 -16.02 7.15
N HIS A 96 -7.54 -16.36 6.02
CA HIS A 96 -6.89 -16.92 4.84
C HIS A 96 -6.29 -15.83 3.91
N GLY A 97 -6.32 -14.56 4.31
CA GLY A 97 -5.54 -13.50 3.67
C GLY A 97 -6.25 -12.76 2.53
N ALA A 98 -7.58 -12.81 2.47
CA ALA A 98 -8.34 -11.90 1.61
C ALA A 98 -8.09 -10.45 2.06
N SER A 99 -7.48 -9.64 1.20
CA SER A 99 -7.14 -8.26 1.52
C SER A 99 -8.37 -7.34 1.64
N GLN A 100 -9.41 -7.62 0.85
CA GLN A 100 -10.66 -6.87 0.89
C GLN A 100 -11.85 -7.83 0.89
N LEU A 101 -12.87 -7.54 1.70
CA LEU A 101 -14.14 -8.25 1.79
C LEU A 101 -15.29 -7.26 1.58
N ILE A 102 -16.22 -7.59 0.69
CA ILE A 102 -17.47 -6.85 0.50
C ILE A 102 -18.66 -7.80 0.63
N ILE A 103 -19.74 -7.34 1.23
CA ILE A 103 -20.95 -8.14 1.47
C ILE A 103 -22.09 -7.60 0.59
N LYS A 104 -22.83 -8.48 -0.06
CA LYS A 104 -24.04 -8.13 -0.81
C LYS A 104 -25.19 -7.75 0.13
N PRO A 105 -26.12 -6.86 -0.29
CA PRO A 105 -26.04 -6.01 -1.47
C PRO A 105 -25.05 -4.85 -1.26
N PHE A 106 -24.42 -4.38 -2.35
CA PHE A 106 -23.48 -3.25 -2.32
C PHE A 106 -23.73 -2.30 -3.48
N GLU A 107 -23.32 -1.04 -3.31
CA GLU A 107 -23.33 -0.07 -4.41
C GLU A 107 -22.10 -0.23 -5.31
N GLU A 108 -22.24 0.13 -6.59
CA GLU A 108 -21.11 0.14 -7.54
C GLU A 108 -19.91 0.94 -7.00
N ARG A 109 -20.16 2.10 -6.38
CA ARG A 109 -19.09 2.93 -5.80
C ARG A 109 -18.32 2.23 -4.68
N GLU A 110 -18.99 1.38 -3.92
CA GLU A 110 -18.35 0.60 -2.85
C GLU A 110 -17.48 -0.51 -3.44
N LEU A 111 -18.01 -1.25 -4.42
CA LEU A 111 -17.26 -2.27 -5.15
C LEU A 111 -15.97 -1.70 -5.75
N ILE A 112 -16.06 -0.54 -6.43
CA ILE A 112 -14.89 0.11 -7.03
C ILE A 112 -13.86 0.53 -5.98
N ARG A 113 -14.29 1.06 -4.83
CA ARG A 113 -13.36 1.43 -3.74
C ARG A 113 -12.65 0.20 -3.16
N CYS A 114 -13.36 -0.89 -2.94
CA CYS A 114 -12.77 -2.14 -2.48
C CYS A 114 -11.79 -2.70 -3.53
N LEU A 115 -12.16 -2.66 -4.81
CA LEU A 115 -11.29 -3.09 -5.91
C LEU A 115 -10.00 -2.26 -5.98
N ASP A 116 -10.09 -0.93 -5.82
CA ASP A 116 -8.93 -0.04 -5.82
C ASP A 116 -7.94 -0.38 -4.71
N ARG A 117 -8.44 -0.65 -3.50
CA ARG A 117 -7.60 -1.07 -2.37
C ARG A 117 -6.98 -2.45 -2.62
N ALA A 118 -7.79 -3.41 -3.03
CA ALA A 118 -7.38 -4.78 -3.31
C ALA A 118 -6.24 -4.86 -4.34
N LEU A 119 -6.36 -4.09 -5.44
CA LEU A 119 -5.32 -4.05 -6.47
C LEU A 119 -4.08 -3.28 -6.02
N SER A 120 -4.22 -2.26 -5.18
CA SER A 120 -3.09 -1.49 -4.64
C SER A 120 -2.25 -2.28 -3.63
N GLU A 121 -2.88 -3.18 -2.86
CA GLU A 121 -2.23 -4.02 -1.84
C GLU A 121 -1.51 -5.25 -2.44
N ARG A 122 -1.89 -5.66 -3.67
CA ARG A 122 -1.38 -6.85 -4.37
C ARG A 122 -0.36 -6.59 -5.47
N ILE A 123 -0.27 -5.37 -5.94
CA ILE A 123 0.94 -4.94 -6.62
C ILE A 123 2.05 -5.10 -5.57
N PRO A 124 3.11 -5.90 -5.80
CA PRO A 124 4.29 -5.76 -5.00
C PRO A 124 4.67 -4.30 -5.17
N SER A 125 4.41 -3.51 -4.13
CA SER A 125 4.97 -2.18 -4.06
C SER A 125 6.47 -2.40 -4.32
N PRO A 126 7.13 -1.58 -5.15
CA PRO A 126 8.58 -1.50 -5.07
C PRO A 126 8.94 -1.47 -3.58
N PRO A 127 10.02 -2.18 -3.16
CA PRO A 127 10.32 -2.51 -1.76
C PRO A 127 9.90 -1.34 -0.88
N PRO A 128 9.17 -1.61 0.24
CA PRO A 128 8.49 -0.59 1.01
C PRO A 128 9.40 0.62 1.06
N PRO A 129 8.99 1.74 0.46
CA PRO A 129 9.89 2.85 0.32
C PRO A 129 10.46 3.12 1.71
N PRO A 130 11.78 3.38 1.82
CA PRO A 130 12.46 3.31 3.11
C PRO A 130 11.68 4.15 4.13
N PRO A 131 11.72 3.81 5.43
CA PRO A 131 10.75 4.20 6.47
C PRO A 131 10.27 5.67 6.52
N TRP A 132 10.93 6.58 5.80
CA TRP A 132 10.49 7.92 5.47
C TRP A 132 9.26 8.06 4.54
N ARG A 133 8.73 7.00 3.93
CA ARG A 133 7.50 7.07 3.09
C ARG A 133 6.22 6.53 3.72
N GLN A 134 6.27 5.94 4.92
CA GLN A 134 5.04 5.49 5.58
C GLN A 134 4.40 6.64 6.36
N SER A 135 3.20 7.03 5.91
CA SER A 135 2.41 8.20 6.33
C SER A 135 2.94 9.51 5.72
N LEU A 136 2.12 10.40 5.16
CA LEU A 136 1.11 11.16 5.89
C LEU A 136 0.04 11.69 4.91
N SER A 137 -1.23 11.55 5.28
CA SER A 137 -2.13 12.70 5.18
C SER A 137 -1.43 13.87 5.87
N MET A 138 -0.76 14.72 5.08
CA MET A 138 0.15 15.75 5.59
C MET A 138 -0.60 16.69 6.53
N PRO A 139 -0.12 16.91 7.77
CA PRO A 139 -0.73 17.87 8.67
C PRO A 139 -0.68 19.25 8.02
N THR A 140 -1.83 19.87 7.80
CA THR A 140 -1.85 21.28 7.42
C THR A 140 -1.37 22.08 8.64
N ILE A 141 -0.36 22.94 8.47
CA ILE A 141 0.04 23.86 9.53
C ILE A 141 -1.11 24.84 9.76
N ILE A 142 -1.83 24.67 10.87
CA ILE A 142 -2.88 25.59 11.30
C ILE A 142 -2.24 26.58 12.27
N THR A 143 -2.28 27.87 11.94
CA THR A 143 -1.79 28.92 12.84
C THR A 143 -2.58 30.22 12.67
N GLN A 144 -2.88 30.86 13.79
CA GLN A 144 -3.42 32.23 13.85
C GLN A 144 -2.35 33.23 14.32
N ASN A 145 -1.12 32.77 14.58
CA ASN A 145 -0.04 33.61 15.09
C ASN A 145 0.69 34.33 13.95
N LEU A 146 0.63 35.66 13.95
CA LEU A 146 1.27 36.51 12.93
C LEU A 146 2.80 36.30 12.83
N LYS A 147 3.47 36.02 13.95
CA LYS A 147 4.92 35.70 13.93
C LYS A 147 5.19 34.35 13.28
N PHE A 148 4.28 33.39 13.39
CA PHE A 148 4.43 32.12 12.71
C PHE A 148 4.12 32.24 11.21
N GLN A 149 3.20 33.12 10.83
CA GLN A 149 2.94 33.43 9.41
C GLN A 149 4.17 34.07 8.73
N SER A 150 4.93 34.91 9.42
CA SER A 150 6.18 35.45 8.87
C SER A 150 7.25 34.37 8.71
N ILE A 151 7.33 33.41 9.64
CA ILE A 151 8.19 32.22 9.51
C ILE A 151 7.77 31.39 8.28
N LEU A 152 6.48 31.13 8.06
CA LEU A 152 6.00 30.42 6.86
C LEU A 152 6.36 31.15 5.56
N THR A 153 6.30 32.48 5.58
CA THR A 153 6.71 33.30 4.43
C THR A 153 8.21 33.18 4.15
N MET A 154 9.03 33.17 5.20
CA MET A 154 10.48 32.96 5.09
C MET A 154 10.81 31.54 4.62
N ALA A 155 10.14 30.52 5.17
CA ALA A 155 10.23 29.13 4.76
C ALA A 155 9.91 28.95 3.27
N THR A 156 8.87 29.60 2.77
CA THR A 156 8.50 29.57 1.34
C THR A 156 9.61 30.13 0.44
N LYS A 157 10.32 31.18 0.89
CA LYS A 157 11.45 31.75 0.15
C LYS A 157 12.67 30.82 0.20
N ALA A 158 12.99 30.29 1.38
CA ALA A 158 14.09 29.36 1.59
C ALA A 158 13.90 28.04 0.83
N ALA A 159 12.66 27.56 0.69
CA ALA A 159 12.36 26.35 -0.07
C ALA A 159 12.79 26.44 -1.56
N ARG A 160 12.92 27.64 -2.12
CA ARG A 160 13.33 27.84 -3.52
C ARG A 160 14.84 27.78 -3.73
N THR A 161 15.63 27.69 -2.67
CA THR A 161 17.10 27.65 -2.71
C THR A 161 17.61 26.25 -2.35
N ASP A 162 18.87 25.98 -2.72
CA ASP A 162 19.56 24.72 -2.38
C ASP A 162 20.45 24.87 -1.12
N THR A 163 20.13 25.81 -0.22
CA THR A 163 20.93 26.06 0.99
C THR A 163 20.48 25.17 2.15
N THR A 164 21.41 24.90 3.06
CA THR A 164 21.08 24.30 4.37
C THR A 164 20.23 25.28 5.19
N ILE A 165 19.20 24.76 5.86
CA ILE A 165 18.28 25.54 6.71
C ILE A 165 18.38 25.02 8.14
N LEU A 166 18.61 25.92 9.09
CA LEU A 166 18.60 25.63 10.52
C LEU A 166 17.26 26.08 11.12
N ILE A 167 16.52 25.15 11.72
CA ILE A 167 15.26 25.45 12.41
C ILE A 167 15.48 25.29 13.92
N THR A 168 15.25 26.36 14.67
CA THR A 168 15.38 26.38 16.13
C THR A 168 14.02 26.60 16.80
N GLY A 169 13.91 26.19 18.06
CA GLY A 169 12.68 26.28 18.84
C GLY A 169 12.60 25.20 19.91
N GLU A 170 11.74 25.40 20.90
CA GLU A 170 11.53 24.44 21.99
C GLU A 170 10.94 23.11 21.48
N THR A 171 11.04 22.05 22.28
CA THR A 171 10.45 20.74 21.96
C THR A 171 8.94 20.88 21.76
N GLY A 172 8.38 20.25 20.72
CA GLY A 172 6.95 20.31 20.43
C GLY A 172 6.45 21.55 19.68
N THR A 173 7.31 22.53 19.34
CA THR A 173 6.91 23.74 18.58
C THR A 173 6.67 23.54 17.08
N GLY A 174 6.66 22.30 16.60
CA GLY A 174 6.37 21.99 15.19
C GLY A 174 7.56 22.18 14.24
N LYS A 175 8.81 22.11 14.73
CA LYS A 175 10.03 22.21 13.89
C LYS A 175 10.04 21.20 12.74
N GLU A 176 9.61 19.96 13.01
CA GLU A 176 9.51 18.91 12.00
C GLU A 176 8.45 19.23 10.94
N LEU A 177 7.27 19.73 11.36
CA LEU A 177 6.22 20.17 10.45
C LEU A 177 6.71 21.30 9.53
N LEU A 178 7.48 22.25 10.07
CA LEU A 178 8.06 23.34 9.29
C LEU A 178 9.10 22.81 8.28
N ALA A 179 9.94 21.85 8.67
CA ALA A 179 10.92 21.22 7.77
C ALA A 179 10.23 20.46 6.62
N GLN A 180 9.17 19.71 6.91
CA GLN A 180 8.36 19.01 5.92
C GLN A 180 7.70 19.98 4.95
N GLU A 181 7.17 21.12 5.44
CA GLU A 181 6.56 22.15 4.61
C GLU A 181 7.57 22.85 3.69
N ILE A 182 8.80 23.11 4.19
CA ILE A 182 9.90 23.64 3.37
C ILE A 182 10.23 22.66 2.24
N HIS A 183 10.36 21.37 2.53
CA HIS A 183 10.61 20.35 1.50
C HIS A 183 9.50 20.30 0.46
N ARG A 184 8.24 20.35 0.90
CA ARG A 184 7.04 20.36 0.04
C ARG A 184 7.00 21.55 -0.92
N LEU A 185 7.47 22.71 -0.47
CA LEU A 185 7.52 23.94 -1.27
C LEU A 185 8.77 24.03 -2.16
N SER A 186 9.70 23.09 -2.04
CA SER A 186 10.99 23.12 -2.72
C SER A 186 10.95 22.50 -4.11
N ARG A 187 12.02 22.69 -4.88
CA ARG A 187 12.23 21.97 -6.17
C ARG A 187 12.34 20.45 -5.99
N ARG A 188 12.60 20.00 -4.75
CA ARG A 188 12.79 18.60 -4.38
C ARG A 188 11.54 17.99 -3.75
N ALA A 189 10.38 18.65 -3.84
CA ALA A 189 9.12 18.16 -3.26
C ALA A 189 8.71 16.74 -3.72
N HIS A 190 9.14 16.32 -4.91
CA HIS A 190 8.88 14.98 -5.47
C HIS A 190 9.96 13.94 -5.08
N ARG A 191 11.01 14.37 -4.38
CA ARG A 191 12.16 13.56 -3.95
C ARG A 191 12.02 13.17 -2.47
N PRO A 192 12.79 12.18 -2.00
CA PRO A 192 12.75 11.72 -0.61
C PRO A 192 12.96 12.83 0.42
N PHE A 193 12.24 12.77 1.54
CA PHE A 193 12.48 13.58 2.73
C PHE A 193 12.78 12.65 3.90
N VAL A 194 14.04 12.58 4.33
CA VAL A 194 14.47 11.65 5.38
C VAL A 194 14.61 12.41 6.70
N VAL A 195 13.83 12.02 7.70
CA VAL A 195 13.93 12.56 9.06
C VAL A 195 14.85 11.66 9.87
N VAL A 196 15.88 12.26 10.47
CA VAL A 196 16.81 11.56 11.37
C VAL A 196 16.76 12.23 12.73
N ASN A 197 16.33 11.49 13.75
CA ASN A 197 16.41 11.94 15.14
C ASN A 197 17.75 11.53 15.73
N CYS A 198 18.75 12.42 15.66
CA CYS A 198 20.09 12.14 16.17
C CYS A 198 20.14 11.87 17.69
N ALA A 199 19.13 12.32 18.46
CA ALA A 199 19.08 12.06 19.90
C ALA A 199 18.61 10.63 20.25
N ALA A 200 18.00 9.91 19.30
CA ALA A 200 17.47 8.57 19.50
C ALA A 200 18.43 7.45 19.06
N LEU A 201 19.60 7.79 18.51
CA LEU A 201 20.58 6.85 17.97
C LEU A 201 21.88 6.91 18.79
N SER A 202 22.51 5.74 19.01
CA SER A 202 23.89 5.71 19.53
C SER A 202 24.85 6.22 18.45
N GLU A 203 25.98 6.80 18.84
CA GLU A 203 26.96 7.40 17.92
C GLU A 203 27.42 6.42 16.81
N THR A 204 27.68 5.17 17.19
CA THR A 204 28.07 4.09 16.26
C THR A 204 26.96 3.69 15.28
N LEU A 205 25.70 3.75 15.71
CA LEU A 205 24.56 3.49 14.82
C LEU A 205 24.26 4.69 13.93
N LEU A 206 24.47 5.91 14.43
CA LEU A 206 24.25 7.14 13.68
C LEU A 206 25.14 7.20 12.43
N GLU A 207 26.43 6.89 12.54
CA GLU A 207 27.34 6.87 11.39
C GLU A 207 26.93 5.83 10.35
N SER A 208 26.63 4.60 10.80
CA SER A 208 26.19 3.50 9.95
C SER A 208 24.86 3.79 9.24
N GLU A 209 23.93 4.48 9.90
CA GLU A 209 22.66 4.89 9.30
C GLU A 209 22.84 6.07 8.32
N LEU A 210 23.69 7.05 8.63
CA LEU A 210 23.90 8.23 7.76
C LEU A 210 24.67 7.89 6.49
N PHE A 211 25.77 7.13 6.61
CA PHE A 211 26.70 6.85 5.52
C PHE A 211 26.53 5.45 4.92
N GLY A 212 25.81 4.55 5.60
CA GLY A 212 25.70 3.16 5.20
C GLY A 212 26.91 2.34 5.64
N HIS A 213 26.89 1.05 5.32
CA HIS A 213 28.00 0.14 5.58
C HIS A 213 28.09 -0.98 4.55
N ALA A 214 29.31 -1.43 4.28
CA ALA A 214 29.57 -2.64 3.52
C ALA A 214 29.40 -3.88 4.40
N ARG A 215 29.16 -5.04 3.76
CA ARG A 215 29.14 -6.33 4.45
C ARG A 215 30.47 -6.55 5.19
N GLY A 216 30.40 -6.89 6.47
CA GLY A 216 31.58 -7.13 7.32
C GLY A 216 32.24 -5.89 7.91
N ALA A 217 31.63 -4.70 7.80
CA ALA A 217 32.19 -3.46 8.37
C ALA A 217 32.26 -3.47 9.92
N PHE A 218 31.41 -4.23 10.59
CA PHE A 218 31.40 -4.46 12.04
C PHE A 218 30.79 -5.83 12.37
N THR A 219 30.93 -6.29 13.61
CA THR A 219 30.32 -7.54 14.10
C THR A 219 28.79 -7.46 14.03
N GLY A 220 28.17 -8.26 13.14
CA GLY A 220 26.72 -8.22 12.86
C GLY A 220 26.34 -7.57 11.52
N ALA A 221 27.30 -7.07 10.74
CA ALA A 221 27.08 -6.51 9.40
C ALA A 221 26.95 -7.63 8.33
N ASP A 222 25.90 -8.44 8.43
CA ASP A 222 25.69 -9.62 7.57
C ASP A 222 25.36 -9.25 6.10
N GLN A 223 24.84 -8.04 5.88
CA GLN A 223 24.49 -7.50 4.57
C GLN A 223 24.97 -6.05 4.44
N ALA A 224 25.14 -5.57 3.20
CA ALA A 224 25.44 -4.17 2.94
C ALA A 224 24.17 -3.32 3.02
N LYS A 225 24.27 -2.10 3.55
CA LYS A 225 23.15 -1.17 3.71
C LYS A 225 23.51 0.21 3.17
N PRO A 226 22.71 0.80 2.25
CA PRO A 226 22.92 2.17 1.78
C PRO A 226 22.60 3.18 2.89
N GLY A 227 23.34 4.29 2.92
CA GLY A 227 23.19 5.34 3.94
C GLY A 227 22.04 6.30 3.69
N PHE A 228 21.59 7.00 4.72
CA PHE A 228 20.56 8.03 4.61
C PHE A 228 20.98 9.17 3.68
N PHE A 229 22.26 9.54 3.55
CA PHE A 229 22.67 10.54 2.55
C PHE A 229 22.47 10.06 1.12
N GLU A 230 22.70 8.77 0.86
CA GLU A 230 22.48 8.16 -0.45
C GLU A 230 20.98 8.03 -0.75
N ILE A 231 20.19 7.66 0.26
CA ILE A 231 18.73 7.54 0.16
C ILE A 231 18.06 8.92 0.07
N ALA A 232 18.58 9.92 0.77
CA ALA A 232 18.14 11.31 0.77
C ALA A 232 18.79 12.14 -0.35
N ASN A 233 19.38 11.48 -1.35
CA ASN A 233 19.91 12.14 -2.53
C ASN A 233 18.74 12.60 -3.42
N GLY A 234 18.05 13.61 -2.90
CA GLY A 234 17.14 14.44 -3.66
C GLY A 234 17.96 15.35 -4.54
#